data_AF-A0A420M6M1-F1
#
_entry.id   AF-A0A420M6M1-F1
#
_cell.length_a   1.000
_cell.length_b   1.000
_cell.length_c   1.000
_cell.angle_alpha   90.00
_cell.angle_beta   90.00
_cell.angle_gamma   90.00
#
_symmetry.space_group_name_H-M   'P 1'
#
loop_
_entity.id
_entity.type
_entity.pdbx_description
1 polymer ?
#
loop_
_entity_poly.entity_id
_entity_poly.type
_entity_poly.pdbx_seq_one_letter_code
_entity_poly.pdbx_strand_id
1 'polypeptide(L)'
;MDKVNFIRAYAKARRVGMTKKNILSGWRVTGNWPISRAKALRHPEIQEDRPNGSPRATPEPRPYFDSDNTPQTSRQIRDLGLNKTPKTRRRYSVIAKGFEAQQQTVAAHTLRIASLEEELARLKRGKKRKAVPNPNKRFMALGETLAGKESIPEGATQNMPVVVESVCSSEQESESEAGSVIEVREEPHPTNRPGGRGGW
;
A
#
# COMPACT_ATOMS: atom_id res chain seq x y z
N MET A 1 26.58 22.09 61.53
CA MET A 1 25.30 21.33 61.57
C MET A 1 25.53 20.08 62.38
N ASP A 2 24.89 19.97 63.54
CA ASP A 2 25.14 18.86 64.46
C ASP A 2 24.40 17.61 64.02
N LYS A 3 25.09 16.46 64.05
CA LYS A 3 24.53 15.16 63.66
C LYS A 3 23.25 14.82 64.44
N VAL A 4 23.22 15.16 65.73
CA VAL A 4 22.07 14.93 66.60
C VAL A 4 20.87 15.79 66.19
N ASN A 5 21.10 17.05 65.81
CA ASN A 5 20.04 17.94 65.36
C ASN A 5 19.47 17.48 64.01
N PHE A 6 20.32 17.04 63.09
CA PHE A 6 19.89 16.45 61.82
C PHE A 6 19.00 15.22 62.03
N ILE A 7 19.41 14.28 62.89
CA ILE A 7 18.60 13.07 63.17
C ILE A 7 17.24 13.44 63.78
N ARG A 8 17.20 14.38 64.72
CA ARG A 8 15.95 14.86 65.34
C ARG A 8 15.04 15.56 64.33
N ALA A 9 15.61 16.43 63.49
CA ALA A 9 14.89 17.13 62.43
C ALA A 9 14.33 16.15 61.38
N TYR A 10 15.15 15.18 60.95
CA TYR A 10 14.73 14.12 60.03
C TYR A 10 13.64 13.25 60.64
N ALA A 11 13.74 12.88 61.91
CA ALA A 11 12.71 12.10 62.59
C ALA A 11 11.36 12.84 62.66
N LYS A 12 11.38 14.17 62.89
CA LYS A 12 10.19 15.02 62.85
C LYS A 12 9.63 15.12 61.44
N ALA A 13 10.48 15.40 60.45
CA ALA A 13 10.09 15.50 59.05
C ALA A 13 9.51 14.18 58.51
N ARG A 14 10.08 13.03 58.89
CA ARG A 14 9.59 11.71 58.49
C ARG A 14 8.19 11.45 59.03
N ARG A 15 7.90 11.81 60.28
CA ARG A 15 6.55 11.65 60.86
C ARG A 15 5.48 12.44 60.11
N VAL A 16 5.82 13.65 59.66
CA VAL A 16 4.89 14.52 58.91
C VAL A 16 4.83 14.15 57.42
N GLY A 17 5.95 13.75 56.83
CA GLY A 17 6.07 13.45 55.40
C GLY A 17 5.59 12.05 55.01
N MET A 18 5.87 11.02 55.82
CA MET A 18 5.54 9.62 55.54
C MET A 18 4.12 9.27 56.01
N THR A 19 3.14 10.09 55.66
CA THR A 19 1.73 9.78 55.89
C THR A 19 1.20 8.87 54.79
N LYS A 20 0.20 8.04 55.12
CA LYS A 20 -0.47 7.17 54.13
C LYS A 20 -0.94 7.97 52.91
N LYS A 21 -1.50 9.17 53.10
CA LYS A 21 -1.96 10.04 52.00
C LYS A 21 -0.83 10.46 51.07
N ASN A 22 0.32 10.87 51.62
CA ASN A 22 1.48 11.34 50.84
C ASN A 22 2.19 10.20 50.10
N ILE A 23 2.33 9.04 50.76
CA ILE A 23 2.88 7.85 50.11
C ILE A 23 1.98 7.48 48.93
N LEU A 24 0.66 7.42 49.17
CA LEU A 24 -0.31 7.07 48.14
C LEU A 24 -0.37 8.08 46.97
N SER A 25 -0.29 9.37 47.23
CA SER A 25 -0.23 10.36 46.16
C SER A 25 1.06 10.21 45.33
N GLY A 26 2.20 9.91 45.95
CA GLY A 26 3.45 9.64 45.24
C GLY A 26 3.33 8.49 44.24
N TRP A 27 2.77 7.35 44.65
CA TRP A 27 2.53 6.19 43.76
C TRP A 27 1.56 6.51 42.62
N ARG A 28 0.57 7.38 42.87
CA ARG A 28 -0.39 7.82 41.85
C ARG A 28 0.27 8.68 40.77
N VAL A 29 1.14 9.61 41.19
CA VAL A 29 1.86 10.52 40.29
C VAL A 29 2.89 9.78 39.45
N THR A 30 3.63 8.82 40.03
CA THR A 30 4.62 8.02 39.30
C THR A 30 4.01 6.96 38.39
N GLY A 31 2.67 6.81 38.36
CA GLY A 31 1.97 5.80 37.57
C GLY A 31 2.19 4.36 38.06
N ASN A 32 2.92 4.18 39.17
CA ASN A 32 3.23 2.88 39.76
C ASN A 32 2.21 2.48 40.84
N TRP A 33 1.06 3.17 40.88
CA TRP A 33 -0.05 2.85 41.76
C TRP A 33 -0.46 1.40 41.55
N PRO A 34 -0.48 0.57 42.60
CA PRO A 34 -0.86 -0.83 42.47
C PRO A 34 -2.38 -0.92 42.30
N ILE A 35 -2.88 -0.65 41.10
CA ILE A 35 -4.21 -1.09 40.67
C ILE A 35 -4.26 -2.62 40.71
N SER A 36 -3.11 -3.29 40.53
CA SER A 36 -2.93 -4.71 40.75
C SER A 36 -1.57 -5.01 41.38
N ARG A 37 -1.56 -5.61 42.58
CA ARG A 37 -0.34 -6.11 43.25
C ARG A 37 0.45 -7.07 42.35
N ALA A 38 -0.26 -7.86 41.55
CA ALA A 38 0.36 -8.80 40.61
C ALA A 38 1.18 -8.08 39.53
N LYS A 39 0.81 -6.86 39.13
CA LYS A 39 1.55 -6.11 38.11
C LYS A 39 2.90 -5.61 38.64
N ALA A 40 2.94 -5.15 39.89
CA ALA A 40 4.17 -4.74 40.55
C ALA A 40 5.11 -5.94 40.78
N LEU A 41 4.58 -7.07 41.25
CA LEU A 41 5.36 -8.30 41.48
C LEU A 41 5.84 -8.99 40.19
N ARG A 42 5.36 -8.58 39.02
CA ARG A 42 5.81 -9.06 37.71
C ARG A 42 6.96 -8.22 37.14
N HIS A 43 7.41 -7.17 37.81
CA HIS A 43 8.54 -6.37 37.32
C HIS A 43 9.82 -7.23 37.26
N PRO A 44 10.60 -7.18 36.17
CA PRO A 44 11.79 -8.02 36.00
C PRO A 44 12.79 -7.91 37.15
N GLU A 45 12.93 -6.72 37.74
CA GLU A 45 13.84 -6.46 38.87
C GLU A 45 13.37 -7.01 40.22
N ILE A 46 12.08 -7.36 40.35
CA ILE A 46 11.49 -7.91 41.59
C ILE A 46 11.44 -9.43 41.52
N GLN A 47 11.42 -10.00 40.32
CA GLN A 47 11.50 -11.43 40.14
C GLN A 47 12.92 -11.88 40.51
N GLU A 48 13.02 -12.94 41.29
CA GLU A 48 14.29 -13.62 41.46
C GLU A 48 14.84 -14.00 40.09
N ASP A 49 16.14 -13.77 39.85
CA ASP A 49 16.81 -14.33 38.69
C ASP A 49 16.48 -15.82 38.66
N ARG A 50 15.77 -16.23 37.61
CA ARG A 50 15.30 -17.60 37.46
C ARG A 50 16.49 -18.51 37.77
N PRO A 51 16.39 -19.43 38.74
CA PRO A 51 17.53 -20.26 39.09
C PRO A 51 18.03 -20.90 37.80
N ASN A 52 19.32 -20.70 37.52
CA ASN A 52 20.03 -21.08 36.28
C ASN A 52 19.98 -22.59 35.95
N GLY A 53 19.11 -23.36 36.62
CA GLY A 53 18.92 -24.80 36.47
C GLY A 53 17.58 -25.23 35.87
N SER A 54 16.69 -24.31 35.46
CA SER A 54 15.66 -24.68 34.49
C SER A 54 16.27 -24.40 33.12
N PRO A 55 16.61 -25.43 32.31
CA PRO A 55 16.85 -25.17 30.90
C PRO A 55 15.63 -24.39 30.46
N ARG A 56 15.85 -23.15 30.00
CA ARG A 56 14.93 -22.57 29.03
C ARG A 56 14.93 -23.62 27.95
N ALA A 57 13.93 -24.51 27.97
CA ALA A 57 13.68 -25.41 26.88
C ALA A 57 13.48 -24.45 25.72
N THR A 58 14.57 -24.21 24.97
CA THR A 58 14.47 -23.91 23.57
C THR A 58 13.47 -24.93 23.11
N PRO A 59 12.23 -24.53 22.77
CA PRO A 59 11.25 -25.50 22.32
C PRO A 59 11.99 -26.27 21.25
N GLU A 60 12.08 -27.60 21.44
CA GLU A 60 12.74 -28.45 20.47
C GLU A 60 12.25 -27.99 19.09
N PRO A 61 13.16 -27.67 18.15
CA PRO A 61 12.76 -27.24 16.82
C PRO A 61 11.67 -28.21 16.38
N ARG A 62 10.45 -27.69 16.20
CA ARG A 62 9.35 -28.57 15.78
C ARG A 62 9.87 -29.33 14.57
N PRO A 63 9.71 -30.66 14.50
CA PRO A 63 10.12 -31.43 13.34
C PRO A 63 9.65 -30.65 12.11
N TYR A 64 10.61 -30.27 11.27
CA TYR A 64 10.33 -29.57 10.02
C TYR A 64 9.56 -30.57 9.17
N PHE A 65 8.24 -30.44 9.19
CA PHE A 65 7.40 -31.20 8.29
C PHE A 65 7.59 -30.57 6.92
N ASP A 66 8.38 -31.23 6.06
CA ASP A 66 8.58 -30.94 4.62
C ASP A 66 7.27 -30.83 3.81
N SER A 67 6.12 -30.98 4.45
CA SER A 67 4.83 -30.56 3.91
C SER A 67 4.66 -29.04 4.03
N ASP A 68 5.63 -28.25 3.57
CA ASP A 68 5.48 -26.81 3.30
C ASP A 68 4.52 -26.60 2.11
N ASN A 69 3.31 -27.16 2.22
CA ASN A 69 2.17 -26.81 1.41
C ASN A 69 1.71 -25.42 1.86
N THR A 70 2.55 -24.42 1.57
CA THR A 70 2.16 -23.02 1.65
C THR A 70 0.98 -22.85 0.70
N PRO A 71 -0.18 -22.40 1.19
CA PRO A 71 -1.37 -22.29 0.36
C PRO A 71 -1.11 -21.27 -0.76
N GLN A 72 -1.25 -21.73 -2.01
CA GLN A 72 -0.97 -20.97 -3.21
C GLN A 72 -2.16 -20.13 -3.68
N THR A 73 -3.36 -20.44 -3.17
CA THR A 73 -4.60 -19.77 -3.56
C THR A 73 -5.43 -19.39 -2.34
N SER A 74 -6.12 -18.25 -2.41
CA SER A 74 -7.06 -17.81 -1.35
C SER A 74 -8.09 -18.88 -0.97
N ARG A 75 -8.54 -19.70 -1.94
CA ARG A 75 -9.44 -20.83 -1.71
C ARG A 75 -8.82 -21.88 -0.79
N GLN A 76 -7.57 -22.27 -1.05
CA GLN A 76 -6.83 -23.20 -0.18
C GLN A 76 -6.73 -22.65 1.24
N ILE A 77 -6.49 -21.33 1.39
CA ILE A 77 -6.47 -20.66 2.71
C ILE A 77 -7.84 -20.78 3.42
N ARG A 78 -8.96 -20.62 2.70
CA ARG A 78 -10.30 -20.79 3.26
C ARG A 78 -10.57 -22.23 3.66
N ASP A 79 -10.14 -23.18 2.83
CA ASP A 79 -10.36 -24.62 3.04
C ASP A 79 -9.67 -25.11 4.33
N LEU A 80 -8.49 -24.57 4.65
CA LEU A 80 -7.80 -24.80 5.94
C LEU A 80 -8.65 -24.41 7.16
N GLY A 81 -9.61 -23.50 6.98
CA GLY A 81 -10.50 -23.00 8.04
C GLY A 81 -11.84 -23.73 8.17
N LEU A 82 -12.23 -24.62 7.25
CA LEU A 82 -13.57 -25.22 7.19
C LEU A 82 -13.89 -26.09 8.42
N ASN A 83 -12.95 -26.93 8.84
CA ASN A 83 -13.13 -27.87 9.97
C ASN A 83 -12.58 -27.34 11.30
N LYS A 84 -12.49 -26.02 11.46
CA LYS A 84 -11.89 -25.36 12.63
C LYS A 84 -12.92 -24.51 13.39
N THR A 85 -12.55 -24.10 14.60
CA THR A 85 -13.40 -23.25 15.44
C THR A 85 -13.75 -21.93 14.72
N PRO A 86 -14.90 -21.30 15.02
CA PRO A 86 -15.32 -20.05 14.36
C PRO A 86 -14.26 -18.95 14.42
N LYS A 87 -13.54 -18.84 15.54
CA LYS A 87 -12.44 -17.87 15.73
C LYS A 87 -11.28 -18.14 14.78
N THR A 88 -10.92 -19.40 14.58
CA THR A 88 -9.85 -19.80 13.65
C THR A 88 -10.28 -19.62 12.21
N ARG A 89 -11.52 -20.00 11.85
CA ARG A 89 -12.07 -19.77 10.51
C ARG A 89 -12.04 -18.29 10.12
N ARG A 90 -12.41 -17.39 11.04
CA ARG A 90 -12.31 -15.92 10.82
C ARG A 90 -10.89 -15.47 10.50
N ARG A 91 -9.87 -16.00 11.20
CA ARG A 91 -8.46 -15.67 10.92
C ARG A 91 -8.06 -16.07 9.51
N TYR A 92 -8.41 -17.28 9.08
CA TYR A 92 -8.16 -17.74 7.71
C TYR A 92 -8.92 -16.90 6.67
N SER A 93 -10.16 -16.48 6.95
CA SER A 93 -10.90 -15.58 6.05
C SER A 93 -10.23 -14.22 5.87
N VAL A 94 -9.64 -13.64 6.92
CA VAL A 94 -8.89 -12.38 6.83
C VAL A 94 -7.65 -12.56 5.95
N ILE A 95 -6.90 -13.63 6.17
CA ILE A 95 -5.70 -13.95 5.38
C ILE A 95 -6.07 -14.18 3.90
N ALA A 96 -7.13 -14.95 3.62
CA ALA A 96 -7.59 -15.21 2.26
C ALA A 96 -7.99 -13.92 1.52
N LYS A 97 -8.64 -12.97 2.20
CA LYS A 97 -8.98 -11.66 1.63
C LYS A 97 -7.74 -10.82 1.32
N GLY A 98 -6.76 -10.80 2.24
CA GLY A 98 -5.50 -10.10 2.01
C GLY A 98 -4.74 -10.67 0.81
N PHE A 99 -4.75 -11.99 0.65
CA PHE A 99 -4.15 -12.68 -0.49
C PHE A 99 -4.82 -12.30 -1.82
N GLU A 100 -6.15 -12.23 -1.87
CA GLU A 100 -6.87 -11.82 -3.08
C GLU A 100 -6.55 -10.38 -3.50
N ALA A 101 -6.46 -9.47 -2.53
CA ALA A 101 -6.04 -8.10 -2.81
C ALA A 101 -4.63 -8.06 -3.43
N GLN A 102 -3.70 -8.86 -2.91
CA GLN A 102 -2.35 -8.97 -3.49
C GLN A 102 -2.39 -9.57 -4.90
N GLN A 103 -3.15 -10.63 -5.13
CA GLN A 103 -3.30 -11.21 -6.48
C GLN A 103 -3.85 -10.19 -7.49
N GLN A 104 -4.81 -9.35 -7.08
CA GLN A 104 -5.33 -8.28 -7.93
C GLN A 104 -4.27 -7.23 -8.25
N THR A 105 -3.46 -6.82 -7.28
CA THR A 105 -2.37 -5.86 -7.53
C THR A 105 -1.33 -6.44 -8.48
N VAL A 106 -0.94 -7.70 -8.31
CA VAL A 106 -0.02 -8.40 -9.21
C VAL A 106 -0.61 -8.48 -10.62
N ALA A 107 -1.89 -8.87 -10.75
CA ALA A 107 -2.57 -8.93 -12.04
C ALA A 107 -2.60 -7.55 -12.74
N ALA A 108 -2.95 -6.49 -12.01
CA ALA A 108 -2.94 -5.13 -12.53
C ALA A 108 -1.54 -4.70 -13.01
N HIS A 109 -0.49 -5.02 -12.24
CA HIS A 109 0.89 -4.76 -12.64
C HIS A 109 1.31 -5.56 -13.87
N THR A 110 0.95 -6.85 -13.94
CA THR A 110 1.25 -7.68 -15.13
C THR A 110 0.62 -7.13 -16.40
N LEU A 111 -0.63 -6.63 -16.33
CA LEU A 111 -1.29 -5.98 -17.45
C LEU A 111 -0.60 -4.67 -17.84
N ARG A 112 -0.20 -3.86 -16.86
CA ARG A 112 0.52 -2.60 -17.11
C ARG A 112 1.88 -2.86 -17.77
N ILE A 113 2.61 -3.88 -17.32
CA ILE A 113 3.88 -4.29 -17.91
C ILE A 113 3.67 -4.70 -19.37
N ALA A 114 2.69 -5.57 -19.66
CA ALA A 114 2.41 -6.01 -21.02
C ALA A 114 2.07 -4.82 -21.96
N SER A 115 1.25 -3.88 -21.50
CA SER A 115 0.94 -2.64 -22.24
C SER A 115 2.18 -1.78 -22.52
N LEU A 116 3.06 -1.60 -21.53
CA LEU A 116 4.30 -0.83 -21.70
C LEU A 116 5.28 -1.56 -22.62
N GLU A 117 5.36 -2.88 -22.56
CA GLU A 117 6.19 -3.68 -23.46
C GLU A 117 5.73 -3.57 -24.91
N GLU A 118 4.42 -3.53 -25.17
CA GLU A 118 3.86 -3.29 -26.50
C GLU A 118 4.19 -1.88 -27.02
N GLU A 119 4.05 -0.85 -26.19
CA GLU A 119 4.44 0.52 -26.53
C GLU A 119 5.94 0.61 -26.87
N LEU A 120 6.78 -0.02 -26.06
CA LEU A 120 8.23 -0.11 -26.32
C LEU A 120 8.52 -0.86 -27.61
N ALA A 121 7.82 -1.96 -27.89
CA ALA A 121 7.97 -2.70 -29.14
C ALA A 121 7.59 -1.84 -30.36
N ARG A 122 6.52 -1.05 -30.26
CA ARG A 122 6.09 -0.10 -31.31
C ARG A 122 7.13 0.97 -31.56
N LEU A 123 7.69 1.56 -30.50
CA LEU A 123 8.73 2.60 -30.60
C LEU A 123 10.05 2.02 -31.15
N LYS A 124 10.46 0.83 -30.67
CA LYS A 124 11.68 0.15 -31.12
C LYS A 124 11.60 -0.33 -32.57
N ARG A 125 10.41 -0.60 -33.10
CA ARG A 125 10.25 -1.08 -34.49
C ARG A 125 10.84 -0.13 -35.53
N GLY A 126 10.95 1.17 -35.19
CA GLY A 126 11.55 2.20 -36.04
C GLY A 126 10.79 2.42 -37.35
N LYS A 127 10.78 3.65 -37.86
CA LYS A 127 10.28 3.89 -39.23
C LYS A 127 11.35 3.40 -40.18
N LYS A 128 11.14 2.27 -40.88
CA LYS A 128 12.06 1.81 -41.93
C LYS A 128 12.21 2.95 -42.94
N ARG A 129 13.42 3.50 -43.08
CA ARG A 129 13.69 4.53 -44.09
C ARG A 129 13.32 3.93 -45.44
N LYS A 130 12.47 4.61 -46.20
CA LYS A 130 12.27 4.26 -47.60
C LYS A 130 13.63 4.39 -48.28
N ALA A 131 14.01 3.40 -49.09
CA ALA A 131 15.23 3.47 -49.86
C ALA A 131 15.15 4.73 -50.74
N VAL A 132 15.97 5.73 -50.43
CA VAL A 132 16.07 6.93 -51.26
C VAL A 132 16.69 6.47 -52.58
N PRO A 133 16.00 6.63 -53.73
CA PRO A 133 16.57 6.25 -55.01
C PRO A 133 17.92 6.95 -55.19
N ASN A 134 18.97 6.17 -55.50
CA ASN A 134 20.32 6.70 -55.69
C ASN A 134 20.24 7.88 -56.69
N PRO A 135 20.71 9.08 -56.32
CA PRO A 135 20.62 10.26 -57.20
C PRO A 135 21.24 9.98 -58.58
N ASN A 136 22.34 9.22 -58.65
CA ASN A 136 23.00 8.87 -59.90
C ASN A 136 22.14 7.96 -60.80
N LYS A 137 21.27 7.11 -60.22
CA LYS A 137 20.32 6.32 -61.02
C LYS A 137 19.25 7.17 -61.69
N ARG A 138 18.83 8.28 -61.06
CA ARG A 138 17.89 9.24 -61.68
C ARG A 138 18.52 9.87 -62.91
N PHE A 139 19.79 10.24 -62.84
CA PHE A 139 20.50 10.85 -63.98
C PHE A 139 20.72 9.86 -65.14
N MET A 140 21.03 8.59 -64.86
CA MET A 140 21.12 7.55 -65.90
C MET A 140 19.78 7.34 -66.63
N ALA A 141 18.69 7.26 -65.87
CA ALA A 141 17.34 7.11 -66.44
C ALA A 141 16.93 8.31 -67.31
N LEU A 142 17.32 9.54 -66.94
CA LEU A 142 17.06 10.72 -67.77
C LEU A 142 17.79 10.64 -69.13
N GLY A 143 19.05 10.19 -69.13
CA GLY A 143 19.80 9.96 -70.36
C GLY A 143 19.15 8.91 -71.27
N GLU A 144 18.64 7.83 -70.68
CA GLU A 144 17.91 6.77 -71.41
C GLU A 144 16.58 7.28 -72.00
N THR A 145 15.82 8.11 -71.27
CA THR A 145 14.57 8.72 -71.80
C THR A 145 14.82 9.76 -72.91
N LEU A 146 15.98 10.42 -72.90
CA LEU A 146 16.37 11.35 -73.97
C LEU A 146 16.93 10.63 -75.20
N ALA A 147 17.64 9.51 -74.99
CA ALA A 147 18.18 8.68 -76.07
C ALA A 147 17.09 7.82 -76.74
N GLY A 148 16.14 7.30 -75.95
CA GLY A 148 14.91 6.68 -76.41
C GLY A 148 13.88 7.74 -76.79
N LYS A 149 14.06 8.40 -77.94
CA LYS A 149 13.00 9.18 -78.60
C LYS A 149 11.81 8.26 -78.93
N GLU A 150 10.94 7.99 -77.96
CA GLU A 150 9.56 7.62 -78.26
C GLU A 150 8.76 8.90 -78.46
N SER A 151 8.06 8.94 -79.59
CA SER A 151 7.16 9.99 -80.02
C SER A 151 6.19 10.38 -78.90
N ILE A 152 6.18 11.66 -78.54
CA ILE A 152 5.10 12.31 -77.80
C ILE A 152 3.78 11.99 -78.53
N PRO A 153 2.78 11.32 -77.91
CA PRO A 153 1.43 11.45 -78.41
C PRO A 153 0.95 12.85 -78.00
N GLU A 154 0.83 13.74 -78.98
CA GLU A 154 -0.04 14.91 -78.85
C GLU A 154 -1.44 14.42 -78.49
N GLY A 155 -2.00 14.90 -77.38
CA GLY A 155 -3.35 14.51 -77.00
C GLY A 155 -3.83 15.04 -75.67
N ALA A 156 -4.61 16.12 -75.75
CA ALA A 156 -5.67 16.50 -74.82
C ALA A 156 -5.25 17.15 -73.48
N THR A 157 -5.20 18.48 -73.51
CA THR A 157 -5.71 19.33 -72.43
C THR A 157 -7.14 18.90 -72.08
N GLN A 158 -7.32 18.16 -70.99
CA GLN A 158 -8.63 18.03 -70.34
C GLN A 158 -8.58 18.71 -68.98
N ASN A 159 -9.28 19.84 -68.95
CA ASN A 159 -9.71 20.55 -67.76
C ASN A 159 -10.43 19.59 -66.81
N MET A 160 -10.05 19.55 -65.53
CA MET A 160 -10.94 19.13 -64.45
C MET A 160 -10.91 20.20 -63.36
N PRO A 161 -12.08 20.70 -62.91
CA PRO A 161 -12.19 21.83 -62.02
C PRO A 161 -11.79 21.47 -60.58
N VAL A 162 -11.15 22.42 -59.93
CA VAL A 162 -11.05 22.51 -58.48
C VAL A 162 -12.46 22.62 -57.92
N VAL A 163 -12.99 21.51 -57.40
CA VAL A 163 -14.21 21.52 -56.58
C VAL A 163 -13.81 21.81 -55.14
N VAL A 164 -14.03 23.07 -54.76
CA VAL A 164 -14.19 23.46 -53.37
C VAL A 164 -15.60 23.05 -52.97
N GLU A 165 -15.74 21.97 -52.20
CA GLU A 165 -16.96 21.73 -51.43
C GLU A 165 -16.69 21.99 -49.95
N SER A 166 -17.13 23.17 -49.53
CA SER A 166 -17.47 23.51 -48.16
C SER A 166 -18.77 22.82 -47.79
N VAL A 167 -18.75 21.93 -46.80
CA VAL A 167 -19.88 21.76 -45.87
C VAL A 167 -19.33 21.54 -44.46
N CYS A 168 -19.64 22.51 -43.63
CA CYS A 168 -19.56 22.52 -42.17
C CYS A 168 -20.50 21.45 -41.59
N SER A 169 -20.01 20.65 -40.64
CA SER A 169 -20.88 20.09 -39.62
C SER A 169 -20.18 20.10 -38.27
N SER A 170 -20.83 20.82 -37.37
CA SER A 170 -20.52 21.07 -35.98
C SER A 170 -20.69 19.82 -35.12
N GLU A 171 -19.70 19.51 -34.30
CA GLU A 171 -19.93 18.84 -33.02
C GLU A 171 -19.11 19.55 -31.94
N GLN A 172 -19.83 20.32 -31.14
CA GLN A 172 -19.48 20.69 -29.77
C GLN A 172 -19.50 19.41 -28.93
N GLU A 173 -18.46 19.19 -28.12
CA GLU A 173 -18.59 18.64 -26.75
C GLU A 173 -17.26 18.92 -26.04
N SER A 174 -17.21 19.98 -25.23
CA SER A 174 -17.44 19.91 -23.78
C SER A 174 -16.22 19.39 -23.03
N GLU A 175 -15.29 20.32 -22.78
CA GLU A 175 -14.35 20.21 -21.66
C GLU A 175 -15.15 20.16 -20.36
N SER A 176 -15.23 18.97 -19.74
CA SER A 176 -15.71 18.84 -18.37
C SER A 176 -14.49 18.74 -17.45
N GLU A 177 -14.13 19.91 -16.94
CA GLU A 177 -13.24 20.12 -15.81
C GLU A 177 -13.86 19.45 -14.57
N ALA A 178 -13.34 18.27 -14.19
CA ALA A 178 -13.77 17.57 -12.99
C ALA A 178 -13.12 18.20 -11.74
N GLY A 179 -13.59 19.40 -11.37
CA GLY A 179 -13.38 19.99 -10.05
C GLY A 179 -14.32 19.34 -9.03
N SER A 180 -13.97 18.17 -8.50
CA SER A 180 -14.70 17.57 -7.38
C SER A 180 -14.35 18.32 -6.09
N VAL A 181 -15.17 19.30 -5.76
CA VAL A 181 -15.23 19.93 -4.43
C VAL A 181 -15.88 18.93 -3.48
N ILE A 182 -15.08 18.37 -2.57
CA ILE A 182 -15.57 17.56 -1.46
C ILE A 182 -16.05 18.53 -0.38
N GLU A 183 -17.36 18.78 -0.31
CA GLU A 183 -17.99 19.29 0.90
C GLU A 183 -17.91 18.22 2.00
N VAL A 184 -17.14 18.53 3.05
CA VAL A 184 -17.13 17.78 4.30
C VAL A 184 -18.45 18.03 5.01
N ARG A 185 -19.41 17.14 4.82
CA ARG A 185 -20.60 17.05 5.68
C ARG A 185 -20.21 16.31 6.97
N GLU A 186 -19.98 17.06 8.03
CA GLU A 186 -19.92 16.51 9.40
C GLU A 186 -21.32 16.04 9.80
N GLU A 187 -21.52 14.72 9.88
CA GLU A 187 -22.64 14.13 10.62
C GLU A 187 -22.12 13.65 12.00
N PRO A 188 -22.84 13.97 13.10
CA PRO A 188 -22.34 13.77 14.45
C PRO A 188 -22.36 12.29 14.87
N HIS A 189 -21.25 11.87 15.50
CA HIS A 189 -21.08 10.54 16.06
C HIS A 189 -22.05 10.29 17.24
N PRO A 190 -22.66 9.09 17.36
CA PRO A 190 -23.48 8.74 18.52
C PRO A 190 -22.60 8.52 19.75
N THR A 191 -22.71 9.42 20.72
CA THR A 191 -22.14 9.25 22.06
C THR A 191 -22.87 8.14 22.82
N ASN A 192 -22.21 7.00 23.02
CA ASN A 192 -22.60 6.01 24.02
C ASN A 192 -22.37 6.60 25.43
N ARG A 193 -23.45 6.96 26.13
CA ARG A 193 -23.43 7.16 27.59
C ARG A 193 -23.85 5.84 28.28
N PRO A 194 -23.10 5.31 29.25
CA PRO A 194 -23.59 4.24 30.10
C PRO A 194 -24.63 4.79 31.09
N GLY A 195 -25.78 4.12 31.12
CA GLY A 195 -26.97 4.51 31.89
C GLY A 195 -26.71 4.66 33.38
N GLY A 196 -27.28 5.73 33.93
CA GLY A 196 -27.52 5.88 35.36
C GLY A 196 -28.56 4.86 35.82
N ARG A 197 -28.19 4.04 36.81
CA ARG A 197 -29.15 3.28 37.60
C ARG A 197 -29.87 4.25 38.53
N GLY A 198 -31.19 4.33 38.39
CA GLY A 198 -32.06 4.94 39.38
C GLY A 198 -32.06 4.13 40.69
N GLY A 199 -32.23 4.85 41.80
CA GLY A 199 -32.81 4.28 43.01
C GLY A 199 -34.31 4.08 42.80
N TRP A 200 -34.88 3.01 43.33
CA TRP A 200 -35.45 2.85 44.67
C TRP A 200 -35.49 1.34 44.95
#